data_AF-A0A830C018-F1
#
_entry.id   AF-A0A830C018-F1
#
_cell.length_a   1.000
_cell.length_b   1.000
_cell.length_c   1.000
_cell.angle_alpha   90.00
_cell.angle_beta   90.00
_cell.angle_gamma   90.00
#
_symmetry.space_group_name_H-M   'P 1'
#
loop_
_entity.id
_entity.type
_entity.pdbx_description
1 polymer ?
#
loop_
_entity_poly.entity_id
_entity_poly.type
_entity_poly.pdbx_seq_one_letter_code
_entity_poly.pdbx_strand_id
1 'polypeptide(L)'
;MRVHCASGNDELGYHNLLFNQQFSWRFCNAPRTLFFCHLWWGPKQKSFDVFVSKFPLTPYSDYYWFARSDGIYLSIDNKSFTKKFDWE
;
A
#
# COMPACT_ATOMS: atom_id res chain seq x y z
N MET A 1 -0.77 -3.29 14.13
CA MET A 1 -0.94 -2.18 13.16
C MET A 1 -2.30 -2.31 12.52
N ARG A 2 -3.00 -1.20 12.27
CA ARG A 2 -4.26 -1.22 11.50
C ARG A 2 -4.00 -0.67 10.11
N VAL A 3 -4.66 -1.23 9.11
CA VAL A 3 -4.58 -0.80 7.71
C VAL A 3 -5.99 -0.65 7.18
N HIS A 4 -6.22 0.39 6.40
CA HIS A 4 -7.41 0.55 5.58
C HIS A 4 -6.97 0.86 4.16
N CYS A 5 -7.51 0.15 3.17
CA CYS A 5 -7.21 0.42 1.77
C CYS A 5 -8.50 0.50 0.97
N ALA A 6 -8.54 1.37 -0.03
CA ALA A 6 -9.72 1.54 -0.89
C ALA A 6 -9.33 2.13 -2.26
N SER A 7 -10.23 1.95 -3.24
CA SER A 7 -10.13 2.52 -4.58
C SER A 7 -11.51 2.91 -5.10
N GLY A 8 -11.82 4.21 -5.17
CA GLY A 8 -13.14 4.66 -5.63
C GLY A 8 -14.27 4.07 -4.77
N ASN A 9 -15.08 3.19 -5.35
CA ASN A 9 -16.16 2.47 -4.66
C ASN A 9 -15.74 1.08 -4.14
N ASP A 10 -14.51 0.65 -4.44
CA ASP A 10 -13.98 -0.63 -4.00
C ASP A 10 -13.33 -0.48 -2.61
N GLU A 11 -14.08 -0.88 -1.59
CA GLU A 11 -13.60 -0.92 -0.20
C GLU A 11 -12.89 -2.26 0.06
N LEU A 12 -11.58 -2.21 0.33
CA LEU A 12 -10.84 -3.40 0.77
C LEU A 12 -10.95 -3.61 2.28
N GLY A 13 -11.46 -2.60 3.00
CA GLY A 13 -11.81 -2.67 4.42
C GLY A 13 -10.63 -2.50 5.37
N TYR A 14 -10.93 -2.68 6.66
CA TYR A 14 -9.95 -2.56 7.75
C TYR A 14 -9.33 -3.92 8.11
N HIS A 15 -8.01 -3.93 8.23
CA HIS A 15 -7.23 -5.11 8.60
C HIS A 15 -6.33 -4.79 9.79
N ASN A 16 -6.33 -5.66 10.79
CA ASN A 16 -5.37 -5.60 11.90
C ASN A 16 -4.25 -6.60 11.63
N LEU A 17 -3.03 -6.08 11.47
CA LEU A 17 -1.83 -6.87 11.20
C LEU A 17 -0.93 -6.92 12.44
N LEU A 18 -0.50 -8.12 12.78
CA LEU A 18 0.58 -8.37 13.73
C LEU A 18 1.96 -8.23 13.05
N PHE A 19 3.02 -8.32 13.83
CA PHE A 19 4.39 -8.32 13.30
C PHE A 19 4.54 -9.45 12.27
N ASN A 20 5.16 -9.13 11.12
CA ASN A 20 5.40 -10.04 10.00
C ASN A 20 4.13 -10.63 9.32
N GLN A 21 2.94 -10.09 9.59
CA GLN A 21 1.73 -10.41 8.82
C GLN A 21 1.58 -9.48 7.61
N GLN A 22 0.93 -9.98 6.57
CA GLN A 22 0.65 -9.23 5.35
C GLN A 22 -0.84 -9.29 5.00
N PHE A 23 -1.31 -8.21 4.41
CA PHE A 23 -2.59 -8.12 3.73
C PHE A 23 -2.31 -7.92 2.24
N SER A 24 -2.89 -8.75 1.38
CA SER A 24 -2.70 -8.69 -0.06
C SER A 24 -4.01 -8.86 -0.81
N TRP A 25 -4.11 -8.19 -1.95
CA TRP A 25 -5.23 -8.31 -2.87
C TRP A 25 -4.73 -8.22 -4.31
N ARG A 26 -5.56 -8.64 -5.26
CA ARG A 26 -5.29 -8.57 -6.69
C ARG A 26 -6.47 -7.93 -7.40
N PHE A 27 -6.19 -7.18 -8.44
CA PHE A 27 -7.20 -6.48 -9.25
C PHE A 27 -6.74 -6.41 -10.70
N CYS A 28 -7.69 -6.18 -11.61
CA CYS A 28 -7.38 -5.88 -13.00
C CYS A 28 -7.20 -4.37 -13.16
N ASN A 29 -6.07 -3.93 -13.71
CA ASN A 29 -5.82 -2.51 -13.92
C ASN A 29 -6.66 -1.96 -15.07
N ALA A 30 -7.38 -0.87 -14.80
CA ALA A 30 -8.15 -0.10 -15.77
C ALA A 30 -7.70 1.38 -15.76
N PRO A 31 -8.02 2.18 -16.79
CA PRO A 31 -7.83 3.63 -16.75
C PRO A 31 -8.44 4.23 -15.47
N ARG A 32 -7.70 5.14 -14.81
CA ARG A 32 -8.10 5.82 -13.57
C ARG A 32 -8.18 4.93 -12.31
N THR A 33 -7.65 3.72 -12.35
CA THR A 33 -7.52 2.90 -11.12
C THR A 33 -6.54 3.57 -10.15
N LEU A 34 -6.96 3.79 -8.91
CA LEU A 34 -6.13 4.34 -7.85
C LEU A 34 -6.49 3.65 -6.55
N PHE A 35 -5.50 3.05 -5.90
CA PHE A 35 -5.63 2.55 -4.54
C PHE A 35 -4.84 3.45 -3.60
N PHE A 36 -5.48 3.85 -2.51
CA PHE A 36 -4.81 4.49 -1.39
C PHE A 36 -4.94 3.60 -0.15
N CYS A 37 -4.00 3.76 0.77
CA CYS A 37 -4.08 3.13 2.08
C CYS A 37 -3.79 4.14 3.19
N HIS A 38 -4.47 3.93 4.32
CA HIS A 38 -4.17 4.57 5.59
C HIS A 38 -3.66 3.51 6.56
N LEU A 39 -2.46 3.73 7.08
CA LEU A 39 -1.77 2.86 8.02
C LEU A 39 -1.72 3.54 9.39
N TRP A 40 -1.97 2.77 10.45
CA TRP A 40 -1.85 3.21 11.84
C TRP A 40 -0.92 2.27 12.63
N TRP A 41 0.11 2.84 13.24
CA TRP A 41 1.05 2.15 14.12
C TRP A 41 1.16 2.86 15.47
N GLY A 42 0.29 2.48 16.40
CA GLY A 42 0.21 3.15 17.69
C GLY A 42 -0.19 4.62 17.48
N PRO A 43 0.61 5.61 17.93
CA PRO A 43 0.33 7.02 17.69
C PRO A 43 0.68 7.49 16.27
N LYS A 44 1.48 6.71 15.53
CA LYS A 44 1.94 7.06 14.18
C LYS A 44 0.87 6.72 13.16
N GLN A 45 0.72 7.56 12.14
CA GLN A 45 -0.15 7.25 11.01
C GLN A 45 0.41 7.78 9.69
N LYS A 46 -0.10 7.24 8.58
CA LYS A 46 0.14 7.80 7.24
C LYS A 46 -0.93 7.36 6.27
N SER A 47 -1.44 8.31 5.49
CA SER A 47 -2.28 8.06 4.31
C SER A 47 -1.52 8.38 3.03
N PHE A 48 -1.57 7.51 2.04
CA PHE A 48 -0.88 7.69 0.76
C PHE A 48 -1.42 6.76 -0.34
N ASP A 49 -1.15 7.12 -1.60
CA ASP A 49 -1.51 6.31 -2.75
C ASP A 49 -0.53 5.12 -2.89
N VAL A 50 -1.04 3.90 -2.73
CA VAL A 50 -0.26 2.67 -2.88
C VAL A 50 -0.12 2.24 -4.33
N PHE A 51 -1.06 2.68 -5.19
CA PHE A 51 -1.04 2.43 -6.62
C PHE A 51 -1.81 3.52 -7.37
N VAL A 52 -1.21 4.05 -8.44
CA VAL A 52 -1.87 4.97 -9.37
C VAL A 52 -1.65 4.46 -10.78
N SER A 53 -2.74 4.20 -11.51
CA SER A 53 -2.68 3.69 -12.87
C SER A 53 -2.05 4.68 -13.84
N LYS A 54 -1.12 4.19 -14.65
CA LYS A 54 -0.54 4.87 -15.82
C LYS A 54 -0.97 4.19 -17.12
N PHE A 55 -2.22 3.71 -17.19
CA PHE A 55 -2.72 2.92 -18.32
C PHE A 55 -2.47 3.62 -19.66
N PRO A 56 -2.03 2.90 -20.72
CA PRO A 56 -1.75 1.46 -20.76
C PRO A 56 -0.32 1.09 -20.33
N LEU A 57 0.51 2.05 -19.96
CA LEU A 57 1.94 1.88 -19.63
C LEU A 57 2.19 1.28 -18.24
N THR A 58 1.15 0.83 -17.53
CA THR A 58 1.32 0.26 -16.20
C THR A 58 1.81 -1.17 -16.34
N PRO A 59 3.00 -1.51 -15.82
CA PRO A 59 3.49 -2.87 -15.86
C PRO A 59 2.62 -3.78 -14.98
N TYR A 60 2.47 -5.04 -15.40
CA TYR A 60 1.96 -6.09 -14.53
C TYR A 60 3.04 -6.43 -13.52
N SER A 61 2.92 -5.91 -12.31
CA SER A 61 3.91 -6.10 -11.25
C SER A 61 3.24 -6.03 -9.89
N ASP A 62 3.84 -6.72 -8.93
CA ASP A 62 3.43 -6.64 -7.53
C ASP A 62 4.01 -5.38 -6.89
N TYR A 63 3.22 -4.75 -6.02
CA TYR A 63 3.64 -3.60 -5.22
C TYR A 63 3.66 -4.01 -3.75
N TYR A 64 4.85 -4.17 -3.20
CA TYR A 64 5.04 -4.58 -1.81
C TYR A 64 5.32 -3.35 -0.95
N TRP A 65 4.34 -2.99 -0.10
CA TRP A 65 4.47 -1.90 0.86
C TRP A 65 4.79 -2.43 2.26
N PHE A 66 5.89 -1.95 2.83
CA PHE A 66 6.37 -2.36 4.15
C PHE A 66 6.31 -1.20 5.13
N ALA A 67 5.55 -1.37 6.19
CA ALA A 67 5.62 -0.52 7.36
C ALA A 67 6.78 -0.99 8.25
N ARG A 68 7.70 -0.09 8.58
CA ARG A 68 8.78 -0.28 9.55
C ARG A 68 8.70 0.79 10.62
N SER A 69 9.40 0.61 11.74
CA SER A 69 9.36 1.56 12.85
C SER A 69 9.78 2.99 12.48
N ASP A 70 10.61 3.14 11.45
CA ASP A 70 11.20 4.38 10.98
C ASP A 70 10.58 4.93 9.68
N GLY A 71 9.66 4.20 9.03
CA GLY A 71 8.92 4.71 7.89
C GLY A 71 8.28 3.62 7.03
N ILE A 72 7.87 4.02 5.83
CA ILE A 72 7.13 3.17 4.90
C ILE A 72 7.94 3.02 3.61
N TYR A 73 8.10 1.77 3.17
CA TYR A 73 8.97 1.36 2.08
C TYR A 73 8.16 0.71 0.96
N LEU A 74 8.59 0.91 -0.28
CA LEU A 74 8.07 0.23 -1.46
C LEU A 74 9.14 -0.71 -2.03
N SER A 75 8.71 -1.88 -2.45
CA SER A 75 9.47 -2.80 -3.31
C SER A 75 8.59 -3.30 -4.45
N ILE A 76 9.17 -3.43 -5.65
CA ILE A 76 8.50 -3.95 -6.86
C ILE A 76 9.04 -5.34 -7.23
N ASP A 77 10.21 -5.71 -6.70
CA ASP A 77 10.91 -6.98 -6.94
C ASP A 77 10.94 -7.88 -5.68
N ASN A 78 10.35 -7.43 -4.58
CA ASN A 78 10.42 -8.02 -3.24
C ASN A 78 11.86 -8.26 -2.73
N LYS A 79 12.83 -7.50 -3.24
CA LYS A 79 14.26 -7.62 -2.88
C LYS A 79 14.86 -6.27 -2.51
N SER A 80 14.51 -5.24 -3.28
CA SER A 80 14.99 -3.87 -3.13
C SER A 80 13.92 -3.02 -2.50
N PHE A 81 14.20 -2.45 -1.32
CA PHE A 81 13.23 -1.66 -0.54
C PHE A 81 13.65 -0.20 -0.52
N THR A 82 12.81 0.68 -1.05
CA THR A 82 13.05 2.13 -1.07
C THR A 82 12.10 2.81 -0.11
N LYS A 83 12.63 3.56 0.86
CA LYS A 83 11.81 4.39 1.75
C LYS A 83 11.10 5.46 0.93
N LYS A 84 9.78 5.54 1.07
CA LYS A 84 8.93 6.51 0.36
C LYS A 84 8.36 7.57 1.28
N PHE A 85 8.05 7.19 2.51
CA PHE A 85 7.42 8.09 3.47
C PHE A 85 7.99 7.89 4.86
N ASP A 86 8.09 9.00 5.59
CA ASP A 86 8.16 9.02 7.03
C ASP A 86 6.76 8.91 7.63
N TRP A 87 6.69 8.41 8.86
CA TRP A 87 5.47 8.49 9.66
C TRP A 87 5.16 9.95 10.02
N GLU A 88 3.88 10.25 10.19
CA GLU A 88 3.43 11.47 10.86
C GLU A 88 3.42 11.30 12.39
#